data_AF-A0A7S2U1R4-F1
#
_entry.id   AF-A0A7S2U1R4-F1
#
_cell.length_a   1.000
_cell.length_b   1.000
_cell.length_c   1.000
_cell.angle_alpha   90.00
_cell.angle_beta   90.00
_cell.angle_gamma   90.00
#
_symmetry.space_group_name_H-M   'P 1'
#
loop_
_entity.id
_entity.type
_entity.pdbx_description
1 polymer ?
#
loop_
_entity_poly.entity_id
_entity_poly.type
_entity_poly.pdbx_seq_one_letter_code
_entity_poly.pdbx_strand_id
1 'polypeptide(L)'
;KNIIRKNYYLKIFSDIETDTIDVNKKIITRKLNHKTFHNFLTKFEKTRIIGIRALQISHGSMIYVQLEGESDSIQIAIKEFREKKIPFKIRRFYPDGSYIDYKINEFYDTLDF
;
A
#
# COMPACT_ATOMS: atom_id res chain seq x y z
N LYS A 1 -17.47 -4.25 26.25
CA LYS A 1 -17.41 -3.42 25.02
C LYS A 1 -16.91 -4.30 23.88
N ASN A 2 -17.82 -4.76 23.01
CA ASN A 2 -17.49 -5.67 21.91
C ASN A 2 -16.62 -4.94 20.88
N ILE A 3 -15.34 -5.30 20.83
CA ILE A 3 -14.43 -4.89 19.76
C ILE A 3 -14.84 -5.70 18.54
N ILE A 4 -15.73 -5.12 17.72
CA ILE A 4 -16.03 -5.65 16.39
C ILE A 4 -14.72 -5.57 15.61
N ARG A 5 -14.00 -6.70 15.51
CA ARG A 5 -12.88 -6.86 14.58
C ARG A 5 -13.47 -6.83 13.18
N LYS A 6 -13.70 -5.63 12.65
CA LYS A 6 -14.06 -5.42 11.25
C LYS A 6 -12.88 -5.93 10.43
N ASN A 7 -13.07 -7.03 9.70
CA ASN A 7 -12.04 -7.65 8.87
C ASN A 7 -11.79 -6.77 7.64
N TYR A 8 -11.04 -5.70 7.82
CA TYR A 8 -10.46 -4.90 6.74
C TYR A 8 -9.29 -5.68 6.16
N TYR A 9 -9.34 -6.07 4.88
CA TYR A 9 -8.18 -6.63 4.18
C TYR A 9 -7.53 -5.56 3.31
N LEU A 10 -6.21 -5.64 3.18
CA LEU A 10 -5.37 -4.68 2.46
C LEU A 10 -4.72 -5.38 1.30
N LYS A 11 -4.81 -4.75 0.14
CA LYS A 11 -4.26 -5.27 -1.10
C LYS A 11 -3.33 -4.11 -1.59
N ILE A 12 -2.06 -4.40 -1.89
CA ILE A 12 -1.10 -3.42 -2.45
C ILE A 12 -0.92 -3.80 -3.92
N PHE A 13 -1.23 -2.87 -4.83
CA PHE A 13 -1.15 -3.09 -6.28
C PHE A 13 -0.10 -2.17 -6.89
N SER A 14 0.54 -2.66 -7.94
CA SER A 14 1.18 -1.79 -8.92
C SER A 14 0.11 -1.07 -9.75
N ASP A 15 0.48 0.02 -10.42
CA ASP A 15 -0.44 0.80 -11.26
C ASP A 15 -1.09 0.01 -12.41
N ILE A 16 -0.60 -1.20 -12.69
CA ILE A 16 -0.94 -2.03 -13.86
C ILE A 16 -2.07 -3.04 -13.54
N GLU A 17 -2.32 -3.35 -12.27
CA GLU A 17 -3.37 -4.32 -11.89
C GLU A 17 -4.75 -3.67 -11.98
N THR A 18 -5.46 -3.99 -13.06
CA THR A 18 -6.89 -3.67 -13.23
C THR A 18 -7.76 -4.59 -12.38
N ASP A 19 -8.97 -4.12 -12.07
CA ASP A 19 -9.94 -4.91 -11.32
C ASP A 19 -10.26 -6.20 -12.08
N THR A 20 -9.77 -7.32 -11.59
CA THR A 20 -10.19 -8.65 -12.06
C THR A 20 -11.67 -8.79 -11.70
N ILE A 21 -12.56 -8.73 -12.70
CA ILE A 21 -13.95 -9.13 -12.55
C ILE A 21 -13.94 -10.64 -12.33
N ASP A 22 -14.05 -11.07 -11.07
CA ASP A 22 -14.23 -12.48 -10.74
C ASP A 22 -15.66 -12.86 -11.12
N VAL A 23 -15.83 -13.39 -12.34
CA VAL A 23 -17.14 -13.71 -12.97
C VAL A 23 -17.98 -14.65 -12.09
N ASN A 24 -17.35 -15.41 -11.19
CA ASN A 24 -18.00 -16.37 -10.30
C ASN A 24 -18.27 -15.85 -8.87
N LYS A 25 -17.79 -14.65 -8.52
CA LYS A 25 -18.05 -14.03 -7.22
C LYS A 25 -18.87 -12.78 -7.43
N LYS A 26 -20.19 -12.91 -7.30
CA LYS A 26 -21.18 -11.81 -7.36
C LYS A 26 -21.06 -10.86 -6.14
N ILE A 27 -19.86 -10.39 -5.83
CA ILE A 27 -19.61 -9.30 -4.90
C ILE A 27 -19.29 -8.11 -5.81
N ILE A 28 -20.26 -7.21 -5.95
CA ILE A 28 -20.06 -5.95 -6.66
C ILE A 28 -19.05 -5.14 -5.84
N THR A 29 -17.76 -5.24 -6.16
CA THR A 29 -16.71 -4.45 -5.55
C THR A 29 -16.87 -3.01 -6.03
N ARG A 30 -17.65 -2.22 -5.28
CA ARG A 30 -17.90 -0.83 -5.63
C ARG A 30 -16.70 0.03 -5.20
N LYS A 31 -16.06 0.68 -6.17
CA LYS A 31 -15.08 1.74 -5.90
C LYS A 31 -15.80 2.96 -5.32
N LEU A 32 -15.35 3.42 -4.17
CA LEU A 32 -15.85 4.65 -3.55
C LEU A 32 -15.03 5.86 -4.04
N ASN A 33 -15.74 6.89 -4.48
CA ASN A 33 -15.13 8.13 -4.99
C ASN A 33 -14.83 9.16 -3.90
N HIS A 34 -15.42 9.01 -2.71
CA HIS A 34 -15.24 9.92 -1.58
C HIS A 34 -14.27 9.31 -0.56
N LYS A 35 -13.20 10.02 -0.23
CA LYS A 35 -12.22 9.62 0.78
C LYS A 35 -12.82 9.86 2.17
N THR A 36 -13.17 8.79 2.89
CA THR A 36 -13.68 8.89 4.27
C THR A 36 -12.67 8.46 5.33
N PHE A 37 -11.65 7.70 4.93
CA PHE A 37 -10.58 7.29 5.85
C PHE A 37 -9.57 8.41 6.04
N HIS A 38 -8.96 8.44 7.23
CA HIS A 38 -7.92 9.40 7.55
C HIS A 38 -6.66 9.23 6.64
N ASN A 39 -6.02 10.36 6.35
CA ASN A 39 -4.83 10.49 5.50
C ASN A 39 -3.50 10.11 6.20
N PHE A 40 -3.52 9.09 7.07
CA PHE A 40 -2.31 8.52 7.65
C PHE A 40 -2.15 7.04 7.30
N LEU A 41 -0.90 6.58 7.26
CA LEU A 41 -0.56 5.17 7.13
C LEU A 41 -0.57 4.51 8.49
N THR A 42 -1.23 3.36 8.59
CA THR A 42 -1.06 2.49 9.76
C THR A 42 0.34 1.89 9.75
N LYS A 43 0.88 1.58 10.93
CA LYS A 43 2.18 0.89 11.05
C LYS A 43 2.25 -0.40 10.21
N PHE A 44 1.13 -1.13 10.12
CA PHE A 44 1.04 -2.36 9.34
C PHE A 44 1.13 -2.11 7.84
N GLU A 45 0.44 -1.08 7.33
CA GLU A 45 0.54 -0.68 5.92
C GLU A 45 1.96 -0.25 5.58
N LYS A 46 2.55 0.62 6.41
CA LYS A 46 3.93 1.10 6.24
C LYS A 46 4.92 -0.05 6.17
N THR A 47 4.91 -0.94 7.16
CA THR A 47 5.78 -2.13 7.18
C THR A 47 5.56 -3.03 5.97
N ARG A 48 4.30 -3.24 5.55
CA ARG A 48 4.00 -4.10 4.39
C ARG A 48 4.50 -3.50 3.08
N ILE A 49 4.35 -2.19 2.89
CA ILE A 49 4.85 -1.46 1.72
C ILE A 49 6.36 -1.60 1.62
N ILE A 50 7.08 -1.29 2.71
CA ILE A 50 8.54 -1.37 2.76
C ILE A 50 9.00 -2.81 2.53
N GLY A 51 8.36 -3.80 3.17
CA GLY A 51 8.73 -5.21 3.03
C GLY A 51 8.55 -5.74 1.61
N ILE A 52 7.40 -5.46 0.97
CA ILE A 52 7.18 -5.84 -0.43
C ILE A 52 8.18 -5.13 -1.34
N ARG A 53 8.47 -3.85 -1.10
CA ARG A 53 9.39 -3.09 -1.94
C ARG A 53 10.83 -3.58 -1.79
N ALA A 54 11.28 -3.85 -0.57
CA ALA A 54 12.58 -4.45 -0.30
C ALA A 54 12.72 -5.81 -1.01
N LEU A 55 11.66 -6.64 -0.97
CA LEU A 55 11.63 -7.90 -1.70
C LEU A 55 11.74 -7.70 -3.22
N GLN A 56 11.12 -6.67 -3.79
CA GLN A 56 11.30 -6.38 -5.23
C GLN A 56 12.74 -5.98 -5.54
N ILE A 57 13.34 -5.14 -4.71
CA ILE A 57 14.74 -4.70 -4.87
C ILE A 57 15.69 -5.89 -4.77
N SER A 58 15.45 -6.82 -3.82
CA SER A 58 16.28 -8.02 -3.68
C SER A 58 16.21 -8.95 -4.89
N HIS A 59 15.11 -8.91 -5.65
CA HIS A 59 14.96 -9.62 -6.93
C HIS A 59 15.46 -8.82 -8.14
N GLY A 60 16.21 -7.72 -7.94
CA GLY A 60 16.79 -6.92 -9.02
C GLY A 60 15.83 -5.94 -9.68
N SER A 61 14.74 -5.55 -9.00
CA SER A 61 13.85 -4.48 -9.50
C SER A 61 14.59 -3.14 -9.58
N MET A 62 14.17 -2.30 -10.53
CA MET A 62 14.66 -0.93 -10.68
C MET A 62 14.47 -0.12 -9.39
N ILE A 63 15.49 0.64 -9.01
CA ILE A 63 15.49 1.55 -7.86
C ILE A 63 15.18 2.97 -8.36
N TYR A 64 14.31 3.70 -7.65
CA TYR A 64 13.83 5.04 -8.04
C TYR A 64 14.52 6.18 -7.30
N VAL A 65 15.45 5.87 -6.38
CA VAL A 65 16.24 6.83 -5.61
C VAL A 65 17.73 6.72 -5.95
N GLN A 66 18.48 7.79 -5.68
CA GLN A 66 19.93 7.75 -5.81
C GLN A 66 20.52 6.99 -4.63
N LEU A 67 21.43 6.05 -4.93
CA LEU A 67 22.18 5.32 -3.91
C LEU A 67 23.39 6.15 -3.46
N GLU A 68 23.58 6.25 -2.15
CA GLU A 68 24.66 6.93 -1.44
C GLU A 68 25.55 5.92 -0.68
N GLY A 69 25.57 4.67 -1.14
CA GLY A 69 26.33 3.58 -0.51
C GLY A 69 25.47 2.56 0.25
N GLU A 70 24.15 2.65 0.16
CA GLU A 70 23.24 1.64 0.70
C GLU A 70 23.28 0.38 -0.18
N SER A 71 23.65 -0.75 0.42
CA SER A 71 23.60 -2.07 -0.22
C SER A 71 22.39 -2.90 0.20
N ASP A 72 21.80 -2.59 1.37
CA ASP A 72 20.68 -3.35 1.91
C ASP A 72 19.36 -2.93 1.25
N SER A 73 18.65 -3.92 0.70
CA SER A 73 17.34 -3.76 0.07
C SER A 73 16.31 -3.08 0.97
N ILE A 74 16.35 -3.33 2.29
CA ILE A 74 15.42 -2.70 3.24
C ILE A 74 15.73 -1.22 3.38
N GLN A 75 17.00 -0.86 3.52
CA GLN A 75 17.41 0.56 3.62
C GLN A 75 17.05 1.33 2.35
N ILE A 76 17.27 0.74 1.18
CA ILE A 76 16.88 1.34 -0.10
C ILE A 76 15.36 1.54 -0.17
N ALA A 77 14.57 0.54 0.23
CA ALA A 77 13.10 0.66 0.26
C ALA A 77 12.62 1.74 1.24
N ILE A 78 13.28 1.89 2.40
CA ILE A 78 12.98 2.97 3.37
C ILE A 78 13.28 4.33 2.75
N LYS A 79 14.41 4.45 2.05
CA LYS A 79 14.80 5.69 1.36
C LYS A 79 13.78 6.06 0.28
N GLU A 80 13.38 5.10 -0.55
CA GLU A 80 12.30 5.30 -1.54
C GLU A 80 10.97 5.69 -0.92
N PHE A 81 10.63 5.12 0.24
CA PHE A 81 9.42 5.47 0.98
C PHE A 81 9.47 6.91 1.49
N ARG A 82 10.60 7.33 2.08
CA ARG A 82 10.83 8.69 2.57
C ARG A 82 10.75 9.73 1.46
N GLU A 83 11.31 9.43 0.29
CA GLU A 83 11.24 10.29 -0.90
C GLU A 83 9.88 10.20 -1.64
N LYS A 84 8.94 9.37 -1.17
CA LYS A 84 7.62 9.15 -1.80
C LYS A 84 7.74 8.74 -3.27
N LYS A 85 8.72 7.89 -3.60
CA LYS A 85 8.98 7.38 -4.97
C LYS A 85 8.49 5.95 -5.20
N ILE A 86 7.92 5.29 -4.20
CA ILE A 86 7.39 3.94 -4.35
C ILE A 86 6.14 3.96 -5.24
N PRO A 87 6.12 3.24 -6.38
CA PRO A 87 5.02 3.24 -7.34
C PRO A 87 3.90 2.26 -6.94
N PHE A 88 3.41 2.33 -5.70
CA PHE A 88 2.33 1.48 -5.20
C PHE A 88 1.08 2.28 -4.85
N LYS A 89 -0.06 1.58 -4.92
CA LYS A 89 -1.34 2.02 -4.38
C LYS A 89 -1.79 1.09 -3.26
N ILE A 90 -2.50 1.66 -2.29
CA ILE A 90 -3.11 0.92 -1.20
C ILE A 90 -4.61 0.84 -1.45
N ARG A 91 -5.14 -0.38 -1.51
CA ARG A 91 -6.58 -0.61 -1.55
C ARG A 91 -7.09 -1.01 -0.17
N ARG A 92 -7.93 -0.16 0.42
CA ARG A 92 -8.62 -0.41 1.70
C ARG A 92 -10.03 -0.92 1.42
N PHE A 93 -10.34 -2.15 1.83
CA PHE A 93 -11.66 -2.77 1.67
C PHE A 93 -12.51 -2.60 2.92
N TYR A 94 -13.77 -2.24 2.76
CA TYR A 94 -14.78 -2.19 3.81
C TYR A 94 -15.44 -3.56 4.01
N PRO A 95 -16.12 -3.77 5.15
CA PRO A 95 -16.85 -5.01 5.42
C PRO A 95 -17.95 -5.33 4.40
N ASP A 96 -18.46 -4.33 3.70
CA ASP A 96 -19.45 -4.48 2.62
C ASP A 96 -18.82 -4.87 1.27
N GLY A 97 -17.49 -4.99 1.19
CA GLY A 97 -16.75 -5.30 -0.04
C GLY A 97 -16.47 -4.09 -0.94
N SER A 98 -16.97 -2.90 -0.59
CA SER A 98 -16.55 -1.66 -1.24
C SER A 98 -15.09 -1.36 -0.91
N TYR A 99 -14.41 -0.57 -1.73
CA TYR A 99 -13.01 -0.24 -1.50
C TYR A 99 -12.65 1.18 -1.91
N ILE A 100 -11.56 1.69 -1.34
CA ILE A 100 -10.92 2.95 -1.75
C ILE A 100 -9.45 2.69 -2.07
N ASP A 101 -9.00 3.27 -3.18
CA ASP A 101 -7.60 3.29 -3.58
C ASP A 101 -6.95 4.61 -3.12
N TYR A 102 -5.84 4.49 -2.40
CA TYR A 102 -5.00 5.61 -2.01
C TYR A 102 -3.64 5.51 -2.69
N LYS A 103 -3.14 6.64 -3.20
CA LYS A 103 -1.74 6.73 -3.62
C LYS A 103 -0.87 6.92 -2.39
N ILE A 104 0.27 6.23 -2.32
CA ILE A 104 1.15 6.32 -1.15
C ILE A 104 1.64 7.76 -0.91
N ASN A 105 1.91 8.49 -1.98
CA ASN A 105 2.45 9.85 -1.92
C ASN A 105 1.53 10.84 -1.19
N GLU A 106 0.23 10.54 -1.11
CA GLU A 106 -0.78 11.39 -0.46
C GLU A 106 -0.78 11.27 1.07
N PHE A 107 -0.15 10.24 1.64
CA PHE A 107 -0.15 10.04 3.08
C PHE A 107 0.88 10.94 3.80
N TYR A 108 0.51 11.36 5.00
CA TYR A 108 1.45 11.94 5.96
C TYR A 108 2.17 10.81 6.69
N ASP A 109 3.49 10.89 6.75
CA ASP A 109 4.27 10.02 7.63
C ASP A 109 4.24 10.63 9.03
N THR A 110 3.58 9.95 9.95
CA THR A 110 3.44 10.41 11.35
C THR A 110 4.34 9.62 12.30
N LEU A 111 5.08 8.63 11.80
CA LEU A 111 5.83 7.67 12.62
C LEU A 111 7.24 7.51 12.07
N ASP A 112 8.21 8.10 12.74
CA ASP A 112 9.61 7.77 12.51
C ASP A 112 9.91 6.37 13.09
N PHE A 113 10.72 5.59 12.36
CA PHE A 113 11.25 4.30 12.81
C PHE A 113 12.57 4.52 13.56
#